data_AF-A0A4V3RWV8-F1
#
_entry.id   AF-A0A4V3RWV8-F1
#
_cell.length_a   1.000
_cell.length_b   1.000
_cell.length_c   1.000
_cell.angle_alpha   90.00
_cell.angle_beta   90.00
_cell.angle_gamma   90.00
#
_symmetry.space_group_name_H-M   'P 1'
#
loop_
_entity.id
_entity.type
_entity.pdbx_description
1 polymer ?
#
loop_
_entity_poly.entity_id
_entity_poly.type
_entity_poly.pdbx_seq_one_letter_code
_entity_poly.pdbx_strand_id
1 'polypeptide(L)' 'LLTVDRRTLQIILLKMQGYSTKEIAPLVGLTTGAIYARLYHLRKKLRKIL' A
#
# COMPACT_ATOMS: atom_id res chain seq x y z
N LEU A 1 15.91 -1.95 -10.09
CA LEU A 1 14.88 -0.92 -9.83
C LEU A 1 13.70 -1.59 -9.14
N LEU A 2 13.29 -1.14 -7.95
CA LEU A 2 12.17 -1.72 -7.20
C LEU A 2 10.86 -1.59 -8.00
N THR A 3 10.45 -2.63 -8.70
CA THR A 3 9.12 -2.69 -9.34
C THR A 3 8.07 -2.92 -8.26
N VAL A 4 7.67 -1.83 -7.59
CA VAL A 4 6.50 -1.81 -6.73
C VAL A 4 5.27 -1.63 -7.63
N ASP A 5 4.29 -2.53 -7.51
CA ASP A 5 3.05 -2.45 -8.30
C ASP A 5 2.41 -1.06 -8.20
N ARG A 6 1.90 -0.54 -9.33
CA ARG A 6 1.19 0.75 -9.41
C ARG A 6 0.10 0.89 -8.34
N ARG A 7 -0.60 -0.19 -8.02
CA ARG A 7 -1.68 -0.19 -7.00
C ARG A 7 -1.15 -0.03 -5.59
N THR A 8 0.02 -0.61 -5.29
CA THR A 8 0.70 -0.42 -4.00
C THR A 8 1.21 1.01 -3.87
N LEU A 9 1.73 1.61 -4.94
CA LEU A 9 2.09 3.04 -4.96
C LEU A 9 0.88 3.94 -4.72
N GLN A 10 -0.26 3.65 -5.35
CA GLN A 10 -1.50 4.40 -5.15
C GLN A 10 -2.01 4.32 -3.70
N ILE A 11 -1.93 3.14 -3.07
CA ILE A 11 -2.25 2.95 -1.65
C ILE A 11 -1.35 3.82 -0.75
N ILE A 12 -0.04 3.83 -1.00
CA ILE A 12 0.92 4.64 -0.21
C ILE A 12 0.63 6.12 -0.37
N LEU A 13 0.39 6.58 -1.60
CA LEU A 13 0.10 7.98 -1.89
C LEU A 13 -1.13 8.46 -1.11
N LEU A 14 -2.24 7.71 -1.19
CA LEU A 14 -3.45 8.02 -0.44
C LEU A 14 -3.20 7.99 1.08
N LYS A 15 -2.42 7.03 1.57
CA LYS A 15 -2.06 6.95 3.00
C LYS A 15 -1.25 8.16 3.46
N MET A 16 -0.34 8.68 2.63
CA MET A 16 0.44 9.90 2.89
C MET A 16 -0.41 11.16 2.86
N GLN A 17 -1.46 11.18 2.03
CA GLN A 17 -2.45 12.26 1.99
C GLN A 17 -3.42 12.25 3.20
N GLY A 18 -3.29 11.29 4.11
CA GLY A 18 -4.09 11.22 5.34
C GLY A 18 -5.31 10.30 5.27
N TYR A 19 -5.56 9.64 4.13
CA TYR A 19 -6.69 8.71 4.02
C TYR A 19 -6.52 7.49 4.93
N SER A 20 -7.62 7.09 5.56
CA SER A 20 -7.68 5.83 6.32
C SER A 20 -7.73 4.62 5.38
N THR A 21 -7.31 3.46 5.88
CA THR A 21 -7.38 2.22 5.10
C THR A 21 -8.82 1.82 4.74
N LYS A 22 -9.82 2.27 5.53
CA LYS A 22 -11.25 2.07 5.27
C LYS A 22 -11.74 2.91 4.10
N GLU A 23 -11.22 4.13 3.94
CA GLU A 23 -11.54 5.02 2.79
C GLU A 23 -10.77 4.62 1.54
N ILE A 24 -9.53 4.13 1.70
CA ILE A 24 -8.73 3.65 0.57
C ILE A 24 -9.34 2.40 -0.06
N ALA A 25 -9.86 1.47 0.76
CA ALA A 25 -10.45 0.20 0.30
C ALA A 25 -11.43 0.34 -0.88
N PRO A 26 -12.49 1.17 -0.81
CA PRO A 26 -13.38 1.39 -1.95
C PRO A 26 -12.70 2.12 -3.11
N LEU A 27 -11.80 3.08 -2.85
CA LEU A 27 -11.09 3.84 -3.90
C LEU A 27 -10.20 2.97 -4.78
N VAL A 28 -9.54 1.98 -4.18
CA VAL A 28 -8.65 1.05 -4.90
C VAL A 28 -9.31 -0.30 -5.18
N GLY A 29 -10.59 -0.49 -4.86
CA GLY A 29 -11.33 -1.74 -5.09
C GLY A 29 -10.71 -2.95 -4.40
N LEU A 30 -10.16 -2.79 -3.19
CA LEU A 30 -9.54 -3.86 -2.41
C LEU A 30 -10.15 -3.92 -1.01
N THR A 31 -10.08 -5.09 -0.39
CA THR A 31 -10.41 -5.20 1.03
C THR A 31 -9.33 -4.53 1.88
N THR A 32 -9.70 -4.08 3.08
CA THR A 32 -8.75 -3.53 4.06
C THR A 32 -7.64 -4.53 4.40
N GLY A 33 -7.97 -5.82 4.51
CA GLY A 33 -7.00 -6.90 4.72
C GLY A 33 -5.96 -7.00 3.60
N ALA A 34 -6.39 -6.91 2.33
CA ALA A 34 -5.47 -6.92 1.19
C ALA A 34 -4.55 -5.69 1.17
N ILE A 35 -5.06 -4.53 1.60
CA ILE A 35 -4.25 -3.31 1.77
C ILE A 35 -3.18 -3.52 2.84
N TYR A 36 -3.54 -4.08 4.00
CA TYR A 36 -2.57 -4.38 5.07
C TYR A 36 -1.49 -5.36 4.62
N ALA A 37 -1.86 -6.43 3.92
CA ALA A 37 -0.90 -7.40 3.38
C ALA A 37 0.10 -6.73 2.42
N ARG A 38 -0.38 -5.89 1.50
CA ARG A 38 0.49 -5.15 0.57
C ARG A 38 1.46 -4.22 1.29
N LEU A 39 0.99 -3.47 2.28
CA LEU A 39 1.84 -2.60 3.10
C LEU A 39 2.89 -3.40 3.90
N TYR A 40 2.51 -4.56 4.42
CA TYR A 40 3.43 -5.46 5.12
C TYR A 40 4.53 -5.99 4.18
N HIS A 41 4.17 -6.50 3.01
CA HIS A 41 5.13 -6.97 2.02
C HIS A 41 6.06 -5.86 1.54
N LEU A 42 5.53 -4.65 1.36
CA LEU A 42 6.33 -3.49 1.00
C LEU A 42 7.37 -3.17 2.08
N ARG A 43 6.97 -3.11 3.36
CA ARG A 43 7.91 -2.91 4.48
C ARG A 43 8.99 -3.99 4.52
N LYS A 44 8.62 -5.25 4.28
CA LYS A 44 9.57 -6.37 4.21
C LYS A 44 10.57 -6.22 3.07
N LYS A 45 10.14 -5.70 1.91
CA LYS A 45 11.04 -5.40 0.78
C LYS A 45 11.98 -4.24 1.11
N LEU A 46 11.47 -3.16 1.70
CA LEU A 46 12.27 -1.99 2.06
C LEU A 46 13.37 -2.32 3.08
N ARG A 47 13.07 -3.15 4.09
CA ARG A 47 14.06 -3.65 5.07
C ARG A 47 15.18 -4.53 4.50
N LYS A 48 15.05 -4.98 3.25
CA LYS A 48 16.13 -5.75 2.58
C LYS A 48 17.08 -4.84 1.81
N ILE A 49 16.73 -3.56 1.70
CA ILE A 49 17.36 -2.60 0.79
C ILE A 49 17.97 -1.45 1.58
N LEU A 50 17.28 -1.03 2.64
CA LEU A 50 17.82 -0.30 3.78
C LEU A 50 18.38 -1.28 4.79
#